data_AF-A0A4U9D4R6-F1
#
_entry.id   AF-A0A4U9D4R6-F1
#
_cell.length_a   1.000
_cell.length_b   1.000
_cell.length_c   1.000
_cell.angle_alpha   90.00
_cell.angle_beta   90.00
_cell.angle_gamma   90.00
#
_symmetry.space_group_name_H-M   'P 1'
#
loop_
_entity.id
_entity.type
_entity.pdbx_description
1 polymer ?
#
loop_
_entity_poly.entity_id
_entity_poly.type
_entity_poly.pdbx_seq_one_letter_code
_entity_poly.pdbx_strand_id
1 'polypeptide(L)' 'MIVCTHADSHFDYAKRALEAGKNVLVEKPFTPTLAEAKALFALAKSKGLTVTPYQNRRFGLLLPDR' A
#
# COMPACT_ATOMS: atom_id res chain seq x y z
N MET A 1 8.16 -5.44 -1.04
CA MET A 1 7.12 -6.48 -1.15
C MET A 1 5.95 -5.91 -1.91
N ILE A 2 5.37 -6.68 -2.80
CA ILE A 2 4.14 -6.32 -3.52
C ILE A 2 3.03 -7.22 -2.95
N VAL A 3 1.94 -6.64 -2.49
CA VAL A 3 0.78 -7.36 -1.96
C VAL A 3 -0.35 -7.29 -2.99
N CYS A 4 -0.61 -8.42 -3.66
CA CYS A 4 -1.68 -8.59 -4.66
C CYS A 4 -2.65 -9.72 -4.25
N THR A 5 -2.88 -9.89 -2.95
CA THR A 5 -3.76 -10.92 -2.41
C THR A 5 -5.22 -10.46 -2.47
N HIS A 6 -6.14 -11.23 -1.87
CA HIS A 6 -7.51 -10.76 -1.73
C HIS A 6 -7.57 -9.54 -0.77
N ALA A 7 -8.51 -8.62 -1.04
CA ALA A 7 -8.51 -7.28 -0.43
C ALA A 7 -8.61 -7.28 1.11
N ASP A 8 -9.33 -8.24 1.67
CA ASP A 8 -9.46 -8.46 3.12
C ASP A 8 -8.13 -8.76 3.81
N SER A 9 -7.18 -9.37 3.09
CA SER A 9 -5.87 -9.76 3.61
C SER A 9 -4.78 -8.70 3.40
N HIS A 10 -5.07 -7.61 2.69
CA HIS A 10 -4.06 -6.59 2.35
C HIS A 10 -3.41 -5.98 3.59
N PHE A 11 -4.20 -5.64 4.61
CA PHE A 11 -3.71 -5.03 5.83
C PHE A 11 -2.69 -5.92 6.53
N ASP A 12 -3.04 -7.19 6.75
CA ASP A 12 -2.22 -8.14 7.49
C ASP A 12 -0.89 -8.40 6.78
N TYR A 13 -0.90 -8.63 5.47
CA TYR A 13 0.33 -8.85 4.71
C TYR A 13 1.20 -7.60 4.61
N ALA A 14 0.59 -6.41 4.41
CA ALA A 14 1.33 -5.17 4.39
C ALA A 14 1.99 -4.86 5.74
N LYS A 15 1.25 -5.06 6.85
CA LYS A 15 1.76 -4.88 8.21
C LYS A 15 2.94 -5.82 8.48
N ARG A 16 2.81 -7.11 8.19
CA ARG A 16 3.88 -8.10 8.36
C ARG A 16 5.12 -7.75 7.55
N ALA A 17 4.95 -7.28 6.32
CA ALA A 17 6.06 -6.86 5.46
C ALA A 17 6.78 -5.61 6.02
N LEU A 18 6.03 -4.62 6.51
CA LEU A 18 6.60 -3.45 7.18
C LEU A 18 7.31 -3.83 8.47
N GLU A 19 6.72 -4.71 9.30
CA GLU A 19 7.34 -5.22 10.52
C GLU A 19 8.68 -5.88 10.24
N ALA A 20 8.78 -6.64 9.14
CA ALA A 20 10.00 -7.26 8.63
C ALA A 20 10.97 -6.29 7.92
N GLY A 21 10.75 -4.98 7.98
CA GLY A 21 11.69 -3.99 7.45
C GLY A 21 11.63 -3.79 5.93
N LYS A 22 10.51 -4.11 5.27
CA LYS A 22 10.38 -4.01 3.80
C LYS A 22 9.48 -2.86 3.40
N ASN A 23 9.86 -2.14 2.33
CA ASN A 23 8.94 -1.25 1.63
C ASN A 23 7.81 -2.06 0.97
N VAL A 24 6.60 -1.49 0.93
CA VAL A 24 5.39 -2.20 0.51
C VAL A 24 4.60 -1.42 -0.56
N LEU A 25 4.25 -2.10 -1.64
CA LEU A 25 3.25 -1.67 -2.62
C LEU A 25 2.04 -2.60 -2.46
N VAL A 26 0.83 -2.05 -2.36
CA VAL A 26 -0.40 -2.83 -2.15
C VAL A 26 -1.38 -2.57 -3.28
N GLU A 27 -1.93 -3.62 -3.89
CA GLU A 27 -2.98 -3.53 -4.90
C GLU A 27 -4.24 -2.82 -4.38
N LYS A 28 -5.09 -2.38 -5.31
CA LYS A 28 -6.38 -1.78 -4.97
C LYS A 28 -7.44 -2.87 -4.74
N PRO A 29 -8.39 -2.64 -3.80
CA PRO A 29 -8.43 -1.54 -2.84
C PRO A 29 -7.32 -1.67 -1.77
N PHE A 30 -6.75 -0.56 -1.32
CA PHE A 30 -5.57 -0.55 -0.45
C PHE A 30 -5.80 -1.28 0.89
N THR A 31 -6.86 -0.89 1.61
CA THR A 31 -7.37 -1.55 2.82
C THR A 31 -8.88 -1.37 2.88
N PRO A 32 -9.62 -2.25 3.57
CA PRO A 32 -11.07 -2.11 3.75
C PRO A 32 -11.50 -0.84 4.49
N THR A 33 -10.69 -0.36 5.45
CA THR A 33 -11.03 0.82 6.26
C THR A 33 -9.97 1.92 6.23
N LEU A 34 -10.39 3.16 6.53
CA LEU A 34 -9.48 4.30 6.72
C LEU A 34 -8.57 4.11 7.95
N ALA A 35 -9.07 3.45 9.00
CA ALA A 35 -8.31 3.21 10.22
C ALA A 35 -7.08 2.32 9.94
N GLU A 36 -7.28 1.23 9.19
CA GLU A 36 -6.20 0.35 8.75
C GLU A 36 -5.19 1.07 7.86
N ALA A 37 -5.65 1.88 6.90
CA ALA A 37 -4.77 2.67 6.05
C ALA A 37 -3.87 3.59 6.90
N LYS A 38 -4.47 4.34 7.84
CA LYS A 38 -3.73 5.22 8.76
C LYS A 38 -2.70 4.46 9.58
N ALA A 39 -3.05 3.27 10.07
CA ALA A 39 -2.15 2.43 10.83
C ALA A 39 -0.92 1.99 10.01
N LEU A 40 -1.11 1.59 8.75
CA LEU A 40 0.01 1.23 7.87
C LEU A 40 0.93 2.41 7.57
N PHE A 41 0.39 3.59 7.27
CA PHE A 41 1.21 4.78 7.03
C PHE A 41 2.00 5.21 8.27
N ALA A 42 1.38 5.16 9.45
CA ALA A 42 2.05 5.45 10.72
C ALA A 42 3.17 4.45 11.00
N LEU A 43 2.91 3.14 10.80
CA LEU A 43 3.90 2.09 10.96
C LEU A 43 5.09 2.28 10.00
N ALA A 44 4.83 2.51 8.71
CA ALA A 44 5.87 2.74 7.72
C ALA A 44 6.74 3.96 8.09
N LYS A 45 6.11 5.08 8.49
CA LYS A 45 6.81 6.28 8.96
C LYS A 45 7.71 5.99 10.17
N SER A 46 7.21 5.25 11.16
CA SER A 46 7.97 4.91 12.37
C SER A 46 9.22 4.06 12.09
N LYS A 47 9.20 3.29 11.00
CA LYS A 47 10.29 2.40 10.57
C LYS A 47 11.19 3.01 9.48
N GLY A 48 10.92 4.24 9.04
CA GLY A 48 11.62 4.84 7.90
C GLY A 48 11.38 4.10 6.57
N LEU A 49 10.20 3.49 6.42
CA LEU A 49 9.80 2.73 5.24
C LEU A 49 8.70 3.46 4.47
N THR A 50 8.47 3.00 3.24
CA THR A 50 7.36 3.43 2.39
C THR A 50 6.31 2.34 2.29
N VAL A 51 5.04 2.73 2.43
CA VAL A 51 3.87 1.95 2.01
C VAL A 51 3.05 2.80 1.05
N THR A 52 2.58 2.22 -0.06
CA THR A 52 1.80 2.98 -1.04
C THR A 52 0.74 2.11 -1.73
N PRO A 53 -0.45 2.66 -2.01
CA PRO A 53 -1.42 2.00 -2.87
C PRO A 53 -0.96 2.01 -4.33
N TYR A 54 -1.23 0.92 -5.04
CA TYR A 54 -1.06 0.86 -6.48
C TYR A 54 -2.21 1.59 -7.19
N GLN A 55 -1.88 2.68 -7.89
CA GLN A 55 -2.81 3.57 -8.58
C GLN A 55 -2.35 3.81 -10.02
N ASN A 56 -2.40 2.76 -10.85
CA ASN A 56 -1.86 2.74 -12.21
C ASN A 56 -2.31 3.91 -13.10
N ARG A 57 -3.58 4.33 -13.02
CA ARG A 57 -4.11 5.43 -13.85
C ARG A 57 -3.44 6.79 -13.59
N ARG A 58 -2.76 6.98 -12.45
CA ARG A 58 -2.01 8.21 -12.19
C ARG A 58 -0.74 8.33 -13.05
N PHE A 59 -0.28 7.23 -13.64
CA PHE A 59 1.01 7.11 -14.33
C PHE A 59 0.89 6.57 -15.77
N GLY A 60 -0.32 6.29 -16.26
CA GLY A 60 -0.53 5.83 -17.63
C GLY A 60 -0.45 6.98 -18.64
N LEU A 61 0.18 6.73 -19.79
CA LEU A 61 0.34 7.67 -20.92
C LEU A 61 -0.96 7.93 -21.73
N LEU A 62 -2.10 7.37 -21.32
CA LEU A 62 -3.37 7.42 -22.07
C LEU A 62 -4.25 8.63 -21.73
N LEU A 63 -3.71 9.65 -21.06
CA LEU A 63 -4.38 10.93 -20.88
C LEU A 63 -3.62 11.95 -21.74
N PRO A 64 -4.23 12.47 -22.84
CA PRO A 64 -3.55 13.35 -23.79
C PRO A 64 -3.03 14.70 -23.24
N ASP A 65 -3.28 15.05 -21.98
CA ASP A 65 -3.07 16.42 -21.48
C ASP A 65 -2.29 16.49 -20.14
N ARG A 66 -1.15 15.80 -20.04
CA ARG A 66 -0.11 16.14 -19.04
C ARG A 66 1.24 16.36 -19.68
#